data_AF-A0A7L2WWG0-F1
#
_entry.id   AF-A0A7L2WWG0-F1
#
_cell.length_a   1.000
_cell.length_b   1.000
_cell.length_c   1.000
_cell.angle_alpha   90.00
_cell.angle_beta   90.00
_cell.angle_gamma   90.00
#
_symmetry.space_group_name_H-M   'P 1'
#
loop_
_entity.id
_entity.type
_entity.pdbx_description
1 polymer ?
#
loop_
_entity_poly.entity_id
_entity_poly.type
_entity_poly.pdbx_seq_one_letter_code
_entity_poly.pdbx_strand_id
1 'polypeptide(L)'
;QAGLDGENIGNCPFCQRLFMVLWLKGVKFNVTTVDMTRKPEELKDLAPGTNPPFLLFNKELKTDFIKIEEFLEQTLGPPMYPHLSPKYKESFDVGSDIFAKFSAYIKNPRKEANINFEKALLREFQRLDVYLNTPLPEEIDQDSVEDITISKRKFLDGDHLTLADCNLLPKLHIIKIAAKKYRDFEIPADMTGVWRYLNNAYACDEFSHTCPADEEIEHTYASVARKMT
;
A
#
# COMPACT_ATOMS: atom_id res chain seq x y z
N GLN A 1 -7.48 7.62 -9.74
CA GLN A 1 -8.13 8.89 -9.36
C GLN A 1 -7.20 10.02 -9.75
N ALA A 2 -7.71 11.12 -10.29
CA ALA A 2 -6.89 12.30 -10.56
C ALA A 2 -6.59 13.08 -9.27
N GLY A 3 -5.46 13.77 -9.25
CA GLY A 3 -5.06 14.74 -8.23
C GLY A 3 -5.82 16.06 -8.37
N LEU A 4 -5.36 17.08 -7.66
CA LEU A 4 -6.03 18.39 -7.58
C LEU A 4 -6.08 19.15 -8.89
N ASP A 5 -5.08 18.95 -9.75
CA ASP A 5 -5.03 19.51 -11.10
C ASP A 5 -5.98 18.80 -12.07
N GLY A 6 -6.55 17.66 -11.68
CA GLY A 6 -7.40 16.84 -12.53
C GLY A 6 -6.64 15.99 -13.55
N GLU A 7 -5.30 15.98 -13.52
CA GLU A 7 -4.44 15.29 -14.48
C GLU A 7 -3.47 14.31 -13.81
N ASN A 8 -2.78 14.72 -12.74
CA ASN A 8 -1.80 13.90 -12.04
C ASN A 8 -2.43 12.78 -11.20
N ILE A 9 -1.62 11.84 -10.71
CA ILE A 9 -2.09 10.73 -9.87
C ILE A 9 -2.50 11.26 -8.50
N GLY A 10 -3.79 11.13 -8.15
CA GLY A 10 -4.31 11.49 -6.84
C GLY A 10 -4.11 10.41 -5.78
N ASN A 11 -4.27 10.80 -4.51
CA ASN A 11 -4.13 9.90 -3.37
C ASN A 11 -5.26 8.86 -3.29
N CYS A 12 -4.98 7.63 -3.75
CA CYS A 12 -5.87 6.49 -3.67
C CYS A 12 -5.05 5.20 -3.47
N PRO A 13 -4.93 4.67 -2.24
CA PRO A 13 -4.06 3.50 -1.98
C PRO A 13 -4.52 2.24 -2.73
N PHE A 14 -5.82 2.10 -2.99
CA PHE A 14 -6.36 0.99 -3.78
C PHE A 14 -6.05 1.11 -5.28
N CYS A 15 -5.97 2.33 -5.78
CA CYS A 15 -5.59 2.60 -7.17
C CYS A 15 -4.11 2.32 -7.36
N GLN A 16 -3.26 2.79 -6.44
CA GLN A 16 -1.82 2.51 -6.45
C GLN A 16 -1.56 1.00 -6.36
N ARG A 17 -2.27 0.27 -5.47
CA ARG A 17 -2.19 -1.19 -5.37
C ARG A 17 -2.37 -1.88 -6.72
N LEU A 18 -3.43 -1.58 -7.46
CA LEU A 18 -3.67 -2.19 -8.78
C LEU A 18 -2.65 -1.74 -9.84
N PHE A 19 -2.16 -0.50 -9.75
CA PHE A 19 -1.10 -0.02 -10.63
C PHE A 19 0.19 -0.84 -10.42
N MET A 20 0.61 -1.04 -9.16
CA MET A 20 1.74 -1.90 -8.83
C MET A 20 1.55 -3.33 -9.36
N VAL A 21 0.36 -3.92 -9.18
CA VAL A 21 0.06 -5.27 -9.67
C VAL A 21 0.24 -5.36 -11.19
N LEU A 22 -0.35 -4.45 -11.96
CA LEU A 22 -0.20 -4.44 -13.42
C LEU A 22 1.26 -4.25 -13.87
N TRP A 23 2.00 -3.40 -13.17
CA TRP A 23 3.43 -3.18 -13.44
C TRP A 23 4.24 -4.46 -13.19
N LEU A 24 4.07 -5.10 -12.03
CA LEU A 24 4.76 -6.34 -11.67
C LEU A 24 4.39 -7.51 -12.59
N LYS A 25 3.17 -7.53 -13.14
CA LYS A 25 2.79 -8.50 -14.16
C LYS A 25 3.55 -8.31 -15.49
N GLY A 26 4.16 -7.15 -15.73
CA GLY A 26 4.90 -6.87 -16.97
C GLY A 26 4.00 -6.79 -18.21
N VAL A 27 2.69 -6.59 -18.02
CA VAL A 27 1.74 -6.45 -19.12
C VAL A 27 1.76 -5.01 -19.66
N LYS A 28 1.40 -4.81 -20.93
CA LYS A 28 1.15 -3.46 -21.45
C LYS A 28 -0.23 -2.98 -21.00
N PHE A 29 -0.27 -1.82 -20.37
CA PHE A 29 -1.51 -1.18 -19.95
C PHE A 29 -1.38 0.34 -20.03
N ASN A 30 -2.52 1.02 -19.99
CA ASN A 30 -2.59 2.47 -19.87
C ASN A 30 -3.22 2.84 -18.53
N VAL A 31 -2.75 3.94 -17.94
CA VAL A 31 -3.36 4.52 -16.74
C VAL A 31 -4.06 5.80 -17.15
N THR A 32 -5.37 5.87 -16.88
CA THR A 32 -6.16 7.08 -17.07
C THR A 32 -6.53 7.64 -15.71
N THR A 33 -6.12 8.87 -15.43
CA THR A 33 -6.57 9.61 -14.26
C THR A 33 -8.00 10.10 -14.49
N VAL A 34 -8.79 10.09 -13.41
CA VAL A 34 -10.21 10.40 -13.48
C VAL A 34 -10.50 11.51 -12.48
N ASP A 35 -10.82 12.69 -13.02
CA ASP A 35 -11.30 13.80 -12.24
C ASP A 35 -12.74 13.51 -11.78
N MET A 36 -12.90 13.26 -10.48
CA MET A 36 -14.19 12.95 -9.87
C MET A 36 -15.10 14.19 -9.77
N THR A 37 -14.55 15.40 -9.91
CA THR A 37 -15.30 16.66 -9.94
C THR A 37 -15.85 16.96 -11.33
N ARG A 38 -15.13 16.52 -12.39
CA ARG A 38 -15.49 16.67 -13.80
C ARG A 38 -15.55 15.30 -14.47
N LYS A 39 -16.57 14.50 -14.16
CA LYS A 39 -16.74 13.16 -14.73
C LYS A 39 -16.72 13.22 -16.27
N PRO A 40 -15.70 12.68 -16.95
CA PRO A 40 -15.65 12.62 -18.41
C PRO A 40 -16.90 11.93 -18.98
N GLU A 41 -17.41 12.44 -20.09
CA GLU A 41 -18.58 11.87 -20.79
C GLU A 41 -18.36 10.38 -21.11
N GLU A 42 -17.15 10.02 -21.54
CA GLU A 42 -16.74 8.64 -21.84
C GLU A 42 -16.91 7.69 -20.64
N LEU A 43 -16.71 8.18 -19.41
CA LEU A 43 -16.92 7.38 -18.20
C LEU A 43 -18.39 7.28 -17.80
N LYS A 44 -19.25 8.22 -18.23
CA LYS A 44 -20.69 8.11 -17.97
C LYS A 44 -21.27 6.91 -18.70
N ASP A 45 -20.83 6.65 -19.92
CA ASP A 45 -21.29 5.52 -20.72
C ASP A 45 -20.58 4.21 -20.31
N LEU A 46 -19.28 4.29 -20.01
CA LEU A 46 -18.48 3.10 -19.70
C LEU A 46 -18.71 2.57 -18.28
N ALA A 47 -18.87 3.45 -17.29
CA ALA A 47 -18.91 3.09 -15.87
C ALA A 47 -19.83 4.03 -15.05
N PRO A 48 -21.13 4.12 -15.36
CA PRO A 48 -22.05 5.06 -14.73
C PRO A 48 -22.08 4.87 -13.20
N GLY A 49 -21.71 5.93 -12.47
CA GLY A 49 -21.73 5.93 -11.00
C GLY A 49 -20.63 5.12 -10.32
N THR A 50 -19.68 4.55 -11.07
CA THR A 50 -18.57 3.77 -10.51
C THR A 50 -17.49 4.69 -9.95
N ASN A 51 -17.06 4.44 -8.72
CA ASN A 51 -15.91 5.12 -8.14
C ASN A 51 -14.62 4.33 -8.46
N PRO A 52 -13.49 5.01 -8.68
CA PRO A 52 -12.19 4.35 -8.75
C PRO A 52 -11.87 3.51 -7.50
N PRO A 53 -11.08 2.43 -7.65
CA PRO A 53 -10.51 1.94 -8.91
C PRO A 53 -11.47 1.04 -9.70
N PHE A 54 -11.36 1.12 -11.03
CA PHE A 54 -12.00 0.20 -11.96
C PHE A 54 -11.01 -0.13 -13.09
N LEU A 55 -11.21 -1.26 -13.76
CA LEU A 55 -10.36 -1.77 -14.83
C LEU A 55 -11.19 -2.02 -16.08
N LEU A 56 -10.71 -1.56 -17.23
CA LEU A 56 -11.27 -1.96 -18.53
C LEU A 56 -10.35 -3.01 -19.16
N PHE A 57 -10.80 -4.27 -19.21
CA PHE A 57 -10.03 -5.38 -19.78
C PHE A 57 -10.75 -5.93 -21.00
N ASN A 58 -10.15 -5.86 -22.18
CA ASN A 58 -10.80 -6.27 -23.45
C ASN A 58 -12.19 -5.65 -23.66
N LYS A 59 -12.34 -4.35 -23.31
CA LYS A 59 -13.60 -3.58 -23.34
C LYS A 59 -14.66 -4.01 -22.31
N GLU A 60 -14.35 -4.93 -21.40
CA GLU A 60 -15.22 -5.27 -20.27
C GLU A 60 -14.83 -4.46 -19.04
N LEU A 61 -15.81 -3.76 -18.46
CA LEU A 61 -15.63 -3.06 -17.19
C LEU A 61 -15.58 -4.08 -16.05
N LYS A 62 -14.55 -3.95 -15.22
CA LYS A 62 -14.41 -4.66 -13.95
C LYS A 62 -14.33 -3.63 -12.83
N THR A 63 -15.15 -3.85 -11.81
CA THR A 63 -15.29 -3.01 -10.62
C THR A 63 -15.00 -3.85 -9.38
N ASP A 64 -14.87 -3.20 -8.21
CA ASP A 64 -14.44 -3.83 -6.96
C ASP A 64 -12.97 -4.26 -7.01
N PHE A 65 -12.13 -3.54 -6.27
CA PHE A 65 -10.67 -3.71 -6.35
C PHE A 65 -10.22 -5.12 -5.94
N ILE A 66 -10.95 -5.79 -5.05
CA ILE A 66 -10.60 -7.17 -4.62
C ILE A 66 -10.83 -8.12 -5.79
N LYS A 67 -12.00 -8.01 -6.44
CA LYS A 67 -12.33 -8.84 -7.61
C LYS A 67 -11.42 -8.56 -8.80
N ILE A 68 -11.01 -7.30 -8.98
CA ILE A 68 -10.06 -6.93 -10.03
C ILE A 68 -8.69 -7.58 -9.77
N GLU A 69 -8.19 -7.55 -8.55
CA GLU A 69 -6.91 -8.19 -8.21
C GLU A 69 -6.97 -9.71 -8.43
N GLU A 70 -8.02 -10.38 -7.93
CA GLU A 70 -8.23 -11.81 -8.15
C GLU A 70 -8.28 -12.15 -9.65
N PHE A 71 -9.01 -11.33 -10.43
CA PHE A 71 -9.08 -11.48 -11.88
C PHE A 71 -7.71 -11.33 -12.55
N LEU A 72 -6.92 -10.33 -12.16
CA LEU A 72 -5.59 -10.11 -12.73
C LEU A 72 -4.63 -11.25 -12.37
N GLU A 73 -4.68 -11.75 -11.14
CA GLU A 73 -3.82 -12.86 -10.71
C GLU A 73 -4.15 -14.17 -11.43
N GLN A 74 -5.44 -14.45 -11.64
CA GLN A 74 -5.90 -15.64 -12.37
C GLN A 74 -5.66 -15.55 -13.88
N THR A 75 -5.87 -14.37 -14.47
CA THR A 75 -5.81 -14.18 -15.93
C THR A 75 -4.37 -13.97 -16.41
N LEU A 76 -3.56 -13.26 -15.64
CA LEU A 76 -2.16 -12.96 -15.94
C LEU A 76 -1.27 -13.85 -15.08
N GLY A 77 -1.33 -15.17 -15.30
CA GLY A 77 -0.55 -16.17 -14.57
C GLY A 77 0.57 -16.82 -15.40
N PRO A 78 1.34 -17.74 -14.77
CA PRO A 78 2.36 -18.53 -15.46
C PRO A 78 1.78 -19.37 -16.61
N PRO A 79 2.58 -19.68 -17.66
CA PRO A 79 4.00 -19.37 -17.82
C PRO A 79 4.29 -17.97 -18.40
N MET A 80 3.27 -17.23 -18.83
CA MET A 80 3.46 -15.96 -19.55
C MET A 80 3.74 -14.78 -18.61
N TYR A 81 3.18 -14.81 -17.41
CA TYR A 81 3.27 -13.73 -16.43
C TYR A 81 3.66 -14.28 -15.04
N PRO A 82 4.30 -13.48 -14.17
CA PRO A 82 4.68 -13.93 -12.84
C PRO A 82 3.46 -14.17 -11.95
N HIS A 83 3.58 -15.13 -11.01
CA HIS A 83 2.62 -15.31 -9.93
C HIS A 83 2.99 -14.36 -8.78
N LEU A 84 2.03 -13.55 -8.31
CA LEU A 84 2.30 -12.51 -7.29
C LEU A 84 1.69 -12.83 -5.93
N SER A 85 0.87 -13.88 -5.82
CA SER A 85 0.32 -14.27 -4.52
C SER A 85 1.44 -14.66 -3.54
N PRO A 86 1.42 -14.13 -2.30
CA PRO A 86 2.37 -14.55 -1.28
C PRO A 86 2.14 -16.02 -0.91
N LYS A 87 3.22 -16.69 -0.53
CA LYS A 87 3.23 -18.06 -0.02
C LYS A 87 2.68 -18.11 1.40
N TYR A 88 3.02 -17.13 2.23
CA TYR A 88 2.62 -17.09 3.62
C TYR A 88 1.41 -16.18 3.81
N LYS A 89 0.32 -16.73 4.34
CA LYS A 89 -0.90 -15.95 4.65
C LYS A 89 -0.59 -14.78 5.61
N GLU A 90 0.33 -14.98 6.54
CA GLU A 90 0.73 -13.96 7.52
C GLU A 90 1.24 -12.67 6.86
N SER A 91 1.83 -12.76 5.67
CA SER A 91 2.25 -11.60 4.86
C SER A 91 1.10 -10.62 4.59
N PHE A 92 -0.14 -11.13 4.42
CA PHE A 92 -1.33 -10.27 4.32
C PHE A 92 -1.82 -9.76 5.68
N ASP A 93 -1.73 -10.60 6.72
CA ASP A 93 -2.35 -10.35 8.02
C ASP A 93 -1.57 -9.31 8.84
N VAL A 94 -0.23 -9.32 8.78
CA VAL A 94 0.68 -8.52 9.63
C VAL A 94 0.59 -6.99 9.43
N GLY A 95 -0.06 -6.54 8.35
CA GLY A 95 -0.29 -5.12 8.07
C GLY A 95 -1.78 -4.76 7.91
N SER A 96 -2.68 -5.68 8.22
CA SER A 96 -4.12 -5.50 7.95
C SER A 96 -4.75 -4.35 8.76
N ASP A 97 -4.38 -4.22 10.03
CA ASP A 97 -4.96 -3.25 10.97
C ASP A 97 -4.22 -1.89 11.00
N ILE A 98 -3.00 -1.80 10.47
CA ILE A 98 -2.14 -0.61 10.63
C ILE A 98 -2.81 0.67 10.12
N PHE A 99 -3.47 0.58 8.95
CA PHE A 99 -4.12 1.73 8.34
C PHE A 99 -5.41 2.12 9.06
N ALA A 100 -6.09 1.17 9.70
CA ALA A 100 -7.25 1.44 10.55
C ALA A 100 -6.83 2.17 11.84
N LYS A 101 -5.72 1.74 12.48
CA LYS A 101 -5.16 2.44 13.65
C LYS A 101 -4.67 3.84 13.29
N PHE A 102 -3.97 3.98 12.16
CA PHE A 102 -3.59 5.29 11.65
C PHE A 102 -4.81 6.18 11.38
N SER A 103 -5.85 5.63 10.74
CA SER A 103 -7.08 6.37 10.47
C SER A 103 -7.75 6.90 11.75
N ALA A 104 -7.75 6.10 12.82
CA ALA A 104 -8.25 6.55 14.13
C ALA A 104 -7.34 7.63 14.74
N TYR A 105 -6.01 7.45 14.65
CA TYR A 105 -5.01 8.40 15.14
C TYR A 105 -5.10 9.77 14.47
N ILE A 106 -5.09 9.80 13.14
CA ILE A 106 -5.08 11.05 12.37
C ILE A 106 -6.39 11.83 12.48
N LYS A 107 -7.52 11.13 12.66
CA LYS A 107 -8.86 11.73 12.82
C LYS A 107 -9.15 12.22 14.23
N ASN A 108 -8.36 11.80 15.23
CA ASN A 108 -8.60 12.12 16.63
C ASN A 108 -8.41 13.63 16.88
N PRO A 109 -9.42 14.34 17.40
CA PRO A 109 -9.29 15.74 17.81
C PRO A 109 -8.90 15.92 19.28
N ARG A 110 -8.97 14.87 20.11
CA ARG A 110 -8.82 14.99 21.58
C ARG A 110 -7.37 14.80 22.01
N LYS A 111 -6.77 15.82 22.63
CA LYS A 111 -5.36 15.74 23.08
C LYS A 111 -5.09 14.61 24.07
N GLU A 112 -5.97 14.42 25.05
CA GLU A 112 -5.84 13.40 26.09
C GLU A 112 -5.86 11.96 25.54
N ALA A 113 -6.61 11.73 24.46
CA ALA A 113 -6.72 10.40 23.84
C ALA A 113 -5.57 10.09 22.88
N ASN A 114 -4.79 11.10 22.46
CA ASN A 114 -3.78 10.95 21.41
C ASN A 114 -2.72 9.90 21.76
N ILE A 115 -2.26 9.91 23.01
CA ILE A 115 -1.26 8.94 23.48
C ILE A 115 -1.73 7.50 23.32
N ASN A 116 -3.04 7.23 23.46
CA ASN A 116 -3.59 5.89 23.31
C ASN A 116 -3.70 5.49 21.85
N PHE A 117 -4.09 6.41 20.97
CA PHE A 117 -4.11 6.15 19.53
C PHE A 117 -2.71 5.97 18.94
N GLU A 118 -1.76 6.77 19.38
CA GLU A 118 -0.35 6.65 18.98
C GLU A 118 0.24 5.33 19.44
N LYS A 119 0.02 4.94 20.71
CA LYS A 119 0.41 3.62 21.23
C LYS A 119 -0.23 2.48 20.44
N ALA A 120 -1.48 2.63 20.00
CA ALA A 120 -2.14 1.62 19.17
C ALA A 120 -1.50 1.51 17.78
N LEU A 121 -1.13 2.63 17.17
CA LEU A 121 -0.41 2.65 15.89
C LEU A 121 0.99 2.04 16.02
N LEU A 122 1.74 2.43 17.06
CA LEU A 122 3.07 1.90 17.36
C LEU A 122 3.05 0.39 17.60
N ARG A 123 2.00 -0.16 18.20
CA ARG A 123 1.85 -1.62 18.36
C ARG A 123 1.72 -2.33 17.02
N GLU A 124 1.00 -1.77 16.05
CA GLU A 124 0.92 -2.38 14.71
C GLU A 124 2.25 -2.27 13.97
N PHE A 125 2.96 -1.15 14.09
CA PHE A 125 4.33 -1.07 13.55
C PHE A 125 5.28 -2.05 14.21
N GLN A 126 5.19 -2.25 15.53
CA GLN A 126 6.00 -3.24 16.25
C GLN A 126 5.71 -4.66 15.77
N ARG A 127 4.43 -5.00 15.53
CA ARG A 127 4.05 -6.31 14.96
C ARG A 127 4.65 -6.52 13.58
N LEU A 128 4.55 -5.51 12.71
CA LEU A 128 5.16 -5.53 11.38
C LEU A 128 6.69 -5.66 11.45
N ASP A 129 7.34 -4.91 12.35
CA ASP A 129 8.79 -4.94 12.54
C ASP A 129 9.29 -6.31 13.00
N VAL A 130 8.61 -6.90 13.99
CA VAL A 130 8.90 -8.25 14.48
C VAL A 130 8.77 -9.27 13.35
N TYR A 131 7.71 -9.20 12.56
CA TYR A 131 7.53 -10.09 11.42
C TYR A 131 8.65 -9.94 10.40
N LEU A 132 8.97 -8.71 10.00
CA LEU A 132 10.04 -8.43 9.03
C LEU A 132 11.42 -8.88 9.54
N ASN A 133 11.67 -8.85 10.85
CA ASN A 133 12.94 -9.31 11.42
C ASN A 133 12.96 -10.81 11.71
N THR A 134 11.81 -11.48 11.79
CA THR A 134 11.72 -12.93 11.99
C THR A 134 11.91 -13.66 10.66
N PRO A 135 12.90 -14.57 10.52
CA PRO A 135 13.08 -15.37 9.30
C PRO A 135 11.84 -16.18 8.93
N LEU A 136 11.49 -16.19 7.64
CA LEU A 136 10.48 -17.08 7.10
C LEU A 136 11.01 -18.53 7.07
N PRO A 137 10.14 -19.56 7.05
CA PRO A 137 10.57 -20.95 6.97
C PRO A 137 11.53 -21.27 5.81
N GLU A 138 11.37 -20.61 4.66
CA GLU A 138 12.27 -20.77 3.51
C GLU A 138 13.67 -20.15 3.70
N GLU A 139 13.82 -19.22 4.65
CA GLU A 139 15.11 -18.63 5.00
C GLU A 139 15.90 -19.50 5.97
N ILE A 140 15.28 -20.54 6.56
CA ILE A 140 15.90 -21.38 7.59
C ILE A 140 16.44 -22.66 6.95
N ASP A 141 17.76 -22.75 6.84
CA ASP A 141 18.46 -23.97 6.43
C ASP A 141 18.73 -24.85 7.66
N GLN A 142 18.08 -26.01 7.73
CA GLN A 142 18.23 -26.96 8.84
C GLN A 142 19.60 -27.62 8.89
N ASP A 143 20.35 -27.60 7.78
CA ASP A 143 21.69 -28.18 7.67
C ASP A 143 22.80 -27.11 7.83
N SER A 144 22.43 -25.84 8.00
CA SER A 144 23.38 -24.74 8.24
C SER A 144 23.94 -24.77 9.67
N VAL A 145 25.23 -24.47 9.79
CA VAL A 145 25.93 -24.33 11.07
C VAL A 145 25.62 -22.97 11.75
N GLU A 146 25.12 -22.01 10.97
CA GLU A 146 24.73 -20.68 11.45
C GLU A 146 23.21 -20.58 11.58
N ASP A 147 22.73 -20.30 12.80
CA ASP A 147 21.33 -19.96 13.06
C ASP A 147 21.04 -18.56 12.49
N ILE A 148 20.25 -18.50 11.42
CA ILE A 148 19.69 -17.23 10.95
C ILE A 148 18.65 -16.80 11.99
N THR A 149 19.02 -15.81 12.81
CA THR A 149 18.16 -15.28 13.88
C THR A 149 17.45 -13.98 13.49
N ILE A 150 17.97 -13.29 12.48
CA ILE A 150 17.41 -12.04 11.96
C ILE A 150 17.31 -12.14 10.44
N SER A 151 16.10 -11.97 9.91
CA SER A 151 15.84 -11.98 8.48
C SER A 151 16.51 -10.80 7.78
N LYS A 152 16.99 -11.03 6.56
CA LYS A 152 17.52 -10.01 5.66
C LYS A 152 16.67 -9.84 4.40
N ARG A 153 15.51 -10.50 4.32
CA ARG A 153 14.63 -10.44 3.16
C ARG A 153 14.23 -9.02 2.82
N LYS A 154 14.02 -8.76 1.53
CA LYS A 154 13.72 -7.42 1.04
C LYS A 154 12.29 -6.97 1.35
N PHE A 155 11.33 -7.88 1.20
CA PHE A 155 9.89 -7.63 1.23
C PHE A 155 9.14 -8.58 2.17
N LEU A 156 7.81 -8.50 2.23
CA LEU A 156 7.03 -9.23 3.23
C LEU A 156 7.23 -10.75 3.15
N ASP A 157 7.18 -11.30 1.93
CA ASP A 157 7.13 -12.75 1.68
C ASP A 157 8.45 -13.31 1.08
N GLY A 158 9.50 -12.48 1.01
CA GLY A 158 10.79 -12.86 0.45
C GLY A 158 11.50 -11.69 -0.24
N ASP A 159 12.24 -11.99 -1.31
CA ASP A 159 13.05 -11.00 -2.04
C ASP A 159 12.37 -10.39 -3.28
N HIS A 160 11.13 -10.80 -3.57
CA HIS A 160 10.31 -10.28 -4.65
C HIS A 160 9.02 -9.67 -4.09
N LEU A 161 8.54 -8.60 -4.74
CA LEU A 161 7.26 -7.97 -4.41
C LEU A 161 6.10 -8.92 -4.70
N THR A 162 5.13 -8.97 -3.78
CA THR A 162 3.92 -9.77 -3.84
C THR A 162 2.66 -8.90 -3.75
N LEU A 163 1.49 -9.52 -3.85
CA LEU A 163 0.20 -8.86 -3.59
C LEU A 163 0.10 -8.30 -2.16
N ALA A 164 0.79 -8.91 -1.19
CA ALA A 164 0.84 -8.39 0.17
C ALA A 164 1.57 -7.04 0.24
N ASP A 165 2.67 -6.90 -0.50
CA ASP A 165 3.43 -5.66 -0.58
C ASP A 165 2.64 -4.59 -1.32
N CYS A 166 2.00 -4.94 -2.44
CA CYS A 166 1.11 -4.04 -3.21
C CYS A 166 -0.05 -3.51 -2.35
N ASN A 167 -0.52 -4.28 -1.37
CA ASN A 167 -1.55 -3.86 -0.43
C ASN A 167 -1.01 -2.95 0.68
N LEU A 168 0.17 -3.24 1.22
CA LEU A 168 0.69 -2.58 2.42
C LEU A 168 1.48 -1.29 2.09
N LEU A 169 2.31 -1.30 1.05
CA LEU A 169 3.21 -0.19 0.72
C LEU A 169 2.49 1.14 0.46
N PRO A 170 1.39 1.19 -0.34
CA PRO A 170 0.62 2.43 -0.53
C PRO A 170 0.10 3.00 0.79
N LYS A 171 -0.33 2.11 1.71
CA LYS A 171 -0.83 2.52 3.04
C LYS A 171 0.30 3.08 3.90
N LEU A 172 1.46 2.43 3.92
CA LEU A 172 2.62 2.90 4.68
C LEU A 172 3.12 4.26 4.17
N HIS A 173 3.12 4.48 2.85
CA HIS A 173 3.47 5.76 2.25
C HIS A 173 2.57 6.88 2.76
N ILE A 174 1.25 6.67 2.71
CA ILE A 174 0.26 7.63 3.24
C ILE A 174 0.50 7.91 4.73
N ILE A 175 0.75 6.87 5.54
CA ILE A 175 1.02 7.03 6.97
C ILE A 175 2.25 7.91 7.18
N LYS A 176 3.36 7.62 6.48
CA LYS A 176 4.62 8.38 6.60
C LYS A 176 4.41 9.88 6.29
N ILE A 177 3.71 10.21 5.22
CA ILE A 177 3.51 11.61 4.80
C ILE A 177 2.50 12.33 5.71
N ALA A 178 1.30 11.78 5.86
CA ALA A 178 0.23 12.46 6.58
C ALA A 178 0.47 12.50 8.10
N ALA A 179 1.04 11.45 8.71
CA ALA A 179 1.34 11.46 10.14
C ALA A 179 2.44 12.47 10.48
N LYS A 180 3.48 12.58 9.64
CA LYS A 180 4.51 13.60 9.79
C LYS A 180 3.92 15.00 9.69
N LYS A 181 3.16 15.28 8.63
CA LYS A 181 2.59 16.61 8.38
C LYS A 181 1.66 17.10 9.49
N TYR A 182 0.78 16.24 9.99
CA TYR A 182 -0.33 16.65 10.85
C TYR A 182 -0.20 16.29 12.33
N ARG A 183 0.76 15.43 12.69
CA ARG A 183 0.98 14.98 14.06
C ARG A 183 2.45 15.00 14.49
N ASP A 184 3.36 15.41 13.60
CA ASP A 184 4.82 15.31 13.80
C ASP A 184 5.28 13.90 14.21
N PHE A 185 4.52 12.89 13.79
CA PHE A 185 4.82 11.50 14.04
C PHE A 185 5.77 10.98 12.97
N GLU A 186 6.84 10.31 13.40
CA GLU A 186 7.73 9.54 12.55
C GLU A 186 7.74 8.09 13.01
N ILE A 187 7.98 7.17 12.07
CA ILE A 187 8.21 5.77 12.40
C ILE A 187 9.51 5.70 13.22
N PRO A 188 9.48 5.16 14.45
CA PRO A 188 10.67 5.06 15.29
C PRO A 188 11.87 4.42 14.57
N ALA A 189 13.05 4.98 14.75
CA ALA A 189 14.28 4.54 14.06
C ALA A 189 14.77 3.14 14.50
N ASP A 190 14.33 2.69 15.68
CA ASP A 190 14.61 1.35 16.22
C ASP A 190 13.76 0.24 15.58
N MET A 191 12.73 0.58 14.81
CA MET A 191 11.97 -0.36 13.97
C MET A 191 12.76 -0.68 12.69
N THR A 192 13.90 -1.36 12.87
CA THR A 192 14.90 -1.61 11.83
C THR A 192 14.39 -2.48 10.67
N GLY A 193 13.47 -3.40 10.93
CA GLY A 193 12.85 -4.24 9.91
C GLY A 193 11.93 -3.43 9.01
N VAL A 194 11.10 -2.57 9.61
CA VAL A 194 10.23 -1.64 8.86
C VAL A 194 11.04 -0.67 8.02
N TRP A 195 12.11 -0.09 8.57
CA TRP A 195 12.98 0.81 7.81
C TRP A 195 13.70 0.10 6.67
N ARG A 196 14.20 -1.13 6.90
CA ARG A 196 14.78 -1.96 5.83
C ARG A 196 13.77 -2.18 4.69
N TYR A 197 12.55 -2.56 5.04
CA TYR A 197 11.47 -2.80 4.08
C TYR A 197 11.12 -1.54 3.27
N LEU A 198 10.93 -0.39 3.94
CA LEU A 198 10.65 0.87 3.28
C LEU A 198 11.79 1.30 2.35
N ASN A 199 13.04 1.19 2.79
CA ASN A 199 14.19 1.55 1.97
C ASN A 199 14.29 0.68 0.71
N ASN A 200 14.06 -0.62 0.82
CA ASN A 200 14.01 -1.51 -0.34
C ASN A 200 12.84 -1.14 -1.27
N ALA A 201 11.67 -0.85 -0.73
CA ALA A 201 10.50 -0.47 -1.52
C ALA A 201 10.71 0.85 -2.28
N TYR A 202 11.22 1.91 -1.63
CA TYR A 202 11.47 3.19 -2.30
C TYR A 202 12.59 3.11 -3.36
N ALA A 203 13.47 2.11 -3.29
CA ALA A 203 14.46 1.84 -4.31
C ALA A 203 13.88 1.08 -5.54
N CYS A 204 12.63 0.59 -5.46
CA CYS A 204 11.95 -0.08 -6.56
C CYS A 204 11.04 0.88 -7.33
N ASP A 205 11.20 0.90 -8.65
CA ASP A 205 10.43 1.75 -9.56
C ASP A 205 8.93 1.42 -9.51
N GLU A 206 8.57 0.15 -9.32
CA GLU A 206 7.18 -0.31 -9.27
C GLU A 206 6.40 0.33 -8.11
N PHE A 207 7.09 0.67 -7.03
CA PHE A 207 6.49 1.39 -5.91
C PHE A 207 6.68 2.91 -6.03
N SER A 208 7.92 3.37 -6.24
CA SER A 208 8.24 4.81 -6.20
C SER A 208 7.53 5.61 -7.29
N HIS A 209 7.44 5.07 -8.52
CA HIS A 209 6.76 5.75 -9.64
C HIS A 209 5.24 5.60 -9.62
N THR A 210 4.69 4.77 -8.73
CA THR A 210 3.24 4.64 -8.56
C THR A 210 2.71 5.46 -7.38
N CYS A 211 3.59 6.00 -6.54
CA CYS A 211 3.22 6.91 -5.46
C CYS A 211 2.67 8.23 -6.03
N PRO A 212 1.59 8.78 -5.43
CA PRO A 212 1.19 10.15 -5.71
C PRO A 212 2.24 11.13 -5.16
N ALA A 213 2.16 12.40 -5.59
CA ALA A 213 2.94 13.46 -4.95
C ALA A 213 2.55 13.62 -3.47
N ASP A 214 3.51 14.01 -2.62
CA ASP A 214 3.27 14.17 -1.18
C ASP A 214 2.14 15.18 -0.93
N GLU A 215 2.05 16.26 -1.72
CA GLU A 215 1.03 17.30 -1.62
C GLU A 215 -0.40 16.77 -1.83
N GLU A 216 -0.59 15.74 -2.66
CA GLU A 216 -1.89 15.10 -2.88
C GLU A 216 -2.35 14.34 -1.63
N ILE A 217 -1.41 13.67 -0.95
CA ILE A 217 -1.67 13.01 0.32
C ILE A 217 -1.98 14.06 1.38
N GLU A 218 -1.14 15.06 1.52
CA GLU A 218 -1.34 16.14 2.49
C GLU A 218 -2.71 16.79 2.31
N HIS A 219 -3.07 17.17 1.08
CA HIS A 219 -4.34 17.80 0.78
C HIS A 219 -5.53 16.91 1.16
N THR A 220 -5.47 15.62 0.82
CA THR A 220 -6.54 14.67 1.16
C THR A 220 -6.82 14.65 2.67
N TYR A 221 -5.75 14.71 3.48
CA TYR A 221 -5.86 14.66 4.93
C TYR A 221 -6.09 16.03 5.58
N ALA A 222 -6.00 17.15 4.86
CA ALA A 222 -6.17 18.50 5.41
C ALA A 222 -7.54 18.71 6.08
N SER A 223 -8.61 18.13 5.53
CA SER A 223 -9.96 18.22 6.09
C SER A 223 -10.24 17.21 7.21
N VAL A 224 -9.46 16.12 7.24
CA VAL A 224 -9.68 14.96 8.10
C VAL A 224 -8.81 15.01 9.36
N ALA A 225 -7.60 15.56 9.24
CA ALA A 225 -6.65 15.77 10.31
C ALA A 225 -7.09 16.97 11.16
N ARG A 226 -8.11 16.75 12.01
CA ARG A 226 -8.62 17.78 12.91
C ARG A 226 -7.49 18.28 13.81
N LYS A 227 -7.39 19.60 13.98
CA LYS A 227 -6.48 20.20 14.97
C LYS A 227 -6.83 19.66 16.35
N MET A 228 -5.79 19.31 17.10
CA MET A 228 -5.96 18.82 18.46
C MET A 228 -6.46 19.97 19.33
N THR A 229 -7.58 19.75 19.98
CA THR A 229 -8.18 20.65 20.98
C THR A 229 -8.11 20.01 22.35
#